data_AF-A0A139STP6-F1
#
_entry.id   AF-A0A139STP6-F1
#
_cell.length_a   1.000
_cell.length_b   1.000
_cell.length_c   1.000
_cell.angle_alpha   90.00
_cell.angle_beta   90.00
_cell.angle_gamma   90.00
#
_symmetry.space_group_name_H-M   'P 1'
#
loop_
_entity.id
_entity.type
_entity.pdbx_description
1 polymer ?
#
loop_
_entity_poly.entity_id
_entity_poly.type
_entity_poly.pdbx_seq_one_letter_code
_entity_poly.pdbx_strand_id
1 'polypeptide(L)'
;MKKWLYLIVPTVMLVVFTFFYLSQSKELEQQEIARKERVERERKEEEAKRAVIEEKARQDAAARAAEREAEAAQKEADRIAKWEAEGRDIQDATDAFNAEADRISKDISAKEIQLDTLRKQKEQLNTDVLNAAKRVELAQIAKRNAELEIQRKAELMLRRVESSAVAQMPAAQQAGSGTRRR
;
A
#
# COMPACT_ATOMS: atom_id res chain seq x y z
N MET A 1 -62.33 13.25 -122.14
CA MET A 1 -61.35 13.90 -121.23
C MET A 1 -61.70 13.67 -119.75
N LYS A 2 -61.47 12.46 -119.21
CA LYS A 2 -61.73 12.13 -117.78
C LYS A 2 -60.67 11.23 -117.12
N LYS A 3 -59.71 10.69 -117.88
CA LYS A 3 -58.68 9.75 -117.38
C LYS A 3 -57.53 10.45 -116.63
N TRP A 4 -57.26 11.73 -116.91
CA TRP A 4 -56.23 12.52 -116.23
C TRP A 4 -56.62 12.92 -114.79
N LEU A 5 -57.92 12.97 -114.49
CA LEU A 5 -58.42 13.31 -113.13
C LEU A 5 -58.08 12.22 -112.11
N TYR A 6 -58.12 10.94 -112.51
CA TYR A 6 -57.74 9.80 -111.67
C TYR A 6 -56.24 9.69 -111.40
N LEU A 7 -55.40 10.45 -112.11
CA LEU A 7 -53.97 10.53 -111.86
C LEU A 7 -53.64 11.75 -111.00
N ILE A 8 -54.09 12.94 -111.42
CA ILE A 8 -53.75 14.21 -110.76
C ILE A 8 -54.27 14.25 -109.32
N VAL A 9 -55.51 13.84 -109.07
CA VAL A 9 -56.12 13.91 -107.74
C VAL A 9 -55.35 13.06 -106.71
N PRO A 10 -55.07 11.76 -106.93
CA PRO A 10 -54.27 10.98 -105.98
C PRO A 10 -52.82 11.47 -105.89
N THR A 11 -52.22 12.01 -106.94
CA THR A 11 -50.87 12.61 -106.84
C THR A 11 -50.86 13.84 -105.94
N VAL A 12 -51.82 14.75 -106.09
CA VAL A 12 -51.95 15.93 -105.21
C VAL A 12 -52.24 15.50 -103.77
N MET A 13 -53.11 14.49 -103.57
CA MET A 13 -53.39 13.97 -102.24
C MET A 13 -52.15 13.34 -101.58
N LEU A 14 -51.30 12.66 -102.37
CA LEU A 14 -50.05 12.05 -101.90
C LEU A 14 -49.02 13.12 -101.50
N VAL A 15 -48.94 14.22 -102.23
CA VAL A 15 -48.08 15.37 -101.88
C VAL A 15 -48.54 16.05 -100.58
N VAL A 16 -49.85 16.28 -100.42
CA VAL A 16 -50.40 16.84 -99.17
C VAL A 16 -50.17 15.88 -97.99
N PHE A 17 -50.37 14.58 -98.21
CA PHE A 17 -50.15 13.55 -97.20
C PHE A 17 -48.68 13.45 -96.77
N THR A 18 -47.74 13.49 -97.72
CA THR A 18 -46.29 13.45 -97.40
C THR A 18 -45.84 14.68 -96.64
N PHE A 19 -46.36 15.88 -96.96
CA PHE A 19 -46.06 17.09 -96.18
C PHE A 19 -46.60 16.99 -94.74
N PHE A 20 -47.84 16.55 -94.56
CA PHE A 20 -48.43 16.36 -93.23
C PHE A 20 -47.71 15.27 -92.43
N TYR A 21 -47.36 14.14 -93.07
CA TYR A 21 -46.62 13.05 -92.45
C TYR A 21 -45.24 13.50 -91.97
N LEU A 22 -44.48 14.21 -92.82
CA LEU A 22 -43.16 14.75 -92.43
C LEU A 22 -43.26 15.81 -91.32
N SER A 23 -44.31 16.63 -91.30
CA SER A 23 -44.56 17.59 -90.23
C SER A 23 -44.87 16.89 -88.90
N GLN A 24 -45.77 15.90 -88.91
CA GLN A 24 -46.13 15.12 -87.72
C GLN A 24 -44.96 14.28 -87.19
N SER A 25 -44.18 13.65 -88.07
CA SER A 25 -43.01 12.87 -87.67
C SER A 25 -41.95 13.74 -86.97
N LYS A 26 -41.72 14.98 -87.44
CA LYS A 26 -40.81 15.93 -86.77
C LYS A 26 -41.35 16.39 -85.42
N GLU A 27 -42.65 16.62 -85.31
CA GLU A 27 -43.28 17.03 -84.05
C GLU A 27 -43.22 15.91 -83.01
N LEU A 28 -43.43 14.65 -83.42
CA LEU A 28 -43.24 13.46 -82.59
C LEU A 28 -41.78 13.28 -82.16
N GLU A 29 -40.82 13.43 -83.07
CA GLU A 29 -39.38 13.39 -82.73
C GLU A 29 -39.01 14.46 -81.70
N GLN A 30 -39.50 15.70 -81.84
CA GLN A 30 -39.24 16.76 -80.86
C GLN A 30 -39.89 16.48 -79.50
N GLN A 31 -41.11 15.93 -79.49
CA GLN A 31 -41.75 15.51 -78.24
C GLN A 31 -41.01 14.35 -77.57
N GLU A 32 -40.48 13.40 -78.34
CA GLU A 32 -39.67 12.30 -77.80
C GLU A 32 -38.33 12.79 -77.24
N ILE A 33 -37.64 13.72 -77.93
CA ILE A 33 -36.41 14.34 -77.44
C ILE A 33 -36.70 15.11 -76.15
N ALA A 34 -37.76 15.93 -76.12
CA ALA A 34 -38.15 16.70 -74.94
C ALA A 34 -38.54 15.79 -73.75
N ARG A 35 -39.19 14.65 -74.01
CA ARG A 35 -39.49 13.63 -72.97
C ARG A 35 -38.21 12.97 -72.46
N LYS A 36 -37.31 12.56 -73.36
CA LYS A 36 -36.01 11.96 -73.01
C LYS A 36 -35.18 12.93 -72.15
N GLU A 37 -35.14 14.22 -72.51
CA GLU A 37 -34.43 15.25 -71.73
C GLU A 37 -35.07 15.53 -70.37
N ARG A 38 -36.41 15.44 -70.25
CA ARG A 38 -37.08 15.55 -68.93
C ARG A 38 -36.77 14.35 -68.05
N VAL A 39 -36.87 13.14 -68.60
CA VAL A 39 -36.53 11.90 -67.88
C VAL A 39 -35.06 11.90 -67.46
N GLU A 40 -34.13 12.31 -68.32
CA GLU A 40 -32.70 12.43 -67.97
C GLU A 40 -32.45 13.46 -66.85
N ARG A 41 -33.15 14.61 -66.87
CA ARG A 41 -33.05 15.60 -65.79
C ARG A 41 -33.60 15.08 -64.48
N GLU A 42 -34.78 14.47 -64.49
CA GLU A 42 -35.40 13.87 -63.31
C GLU A 42 -34.51 12.76 -62.72
N ARG A 43 -33.92 11.90 -63.57
CA ARG A 43 -32.97 10.87 -63.12
C ARG A 43 -31.72 11.48 -62.48
N LYS A 44 -31.13 12.51 -63.08
CA LYS A 44 -29.96 13.20 -62.50
C LYS A 44 -30.28 13.88 -61.17
N GLU A 45 -31.46 14.49 -61.04
CA GLU A 45 -31.90 15.09 -59.78
C GLU A 45 -32.18 14.04 -58.70
N GLU A 46 -32.79 12.91 -59.05
CA GLU A 46 -32.97 11.79 -58.12
C GLU A 46 -31.63 11.18 -57.70
N GLU A 47 -30.71 10.96 -58.63
CA GLU A 47 -29.37 10.45 -58.33
C GLU A 47 -28.59 11.41 -57.44
N ALA A 48 -28.66 12.72 -57.70
CA ALA A 48 -28.05 13.74 -56.84
C ALA A 48 -28.66 13.75 -55.43
N LYS A 49 -30.00 13.65 -55.31
CA LYS A 49 -30.68 13.55 -54.01
C LYS A 49 -30.30 12.27 -53.28
N ARG A 50 -30.23 11.14 -53.97
CA ARG A 50 -29.79 9.85 -53.41
C ARG A 50 -28.35 9.93 -52.92
N ALA A 51 -27.44 10.53 -53.70
CA ALA A 51 -26.05 10.70 -53.32
C ALA A 51 -25.89 11.58 -52.07
N VAL A 52 -26.64 12.68 -51.95
CA VAL A 52 -26.60 13.55 -50.76
C VAL A 52 -27.15 12.84 -49.51
N ILE A 53 -28.23 12.05 -49.66
CA ILE A 53 -28.80 11.26 -48.57
C ILE A 53 -27.82 10.18 -48.12
N GLU A 54 -27.18 9.48 -49.06
CA GLU A 54 -26.21 8.43 -48.78
C GLU A 54 -24.96 9.00 -48.09
N GLU A 55 -24.45 10.13 -48.57
CA GLU A 55 -23.29 10.79 -47.97
C GLU A 55 -23.59 11.28 -46.55
N LYS A 56 -24.77 11.88 -46.32
CA LYS A 56 -25.20 12.24 -44.95
C LYS A 56 -25.35 11.01 -44.05
N ALA A 57 -25.91 9.93 -44.56
CA ALA A 57 -26.04 8.69 -43.81
C ALA A 57 -24.67 8.09 -43.45
N ARG A 58 -23.70 8.14 -44.37
CA ARG A 58 -22.32 7.71 -44.11
C ARG A 58 -21.63 8.59 -43.07
N GLN A 59 -21.77 9.91 -43.16
CA GLN A 59 -21.17 10.84 -42.20
C GLN A 59 -21.75 10.68 -40.80
N ASP A 60 -23.07 10.56 -40.67
CA ASP A 60 -23.73 10.33 -39.37
C ASP A 60 -23.36 8.95 -38.79
N ALA A 61 -23.29 7.91 -39.63
CA ALA A 61 -22.82 6.60 -39.20
C ALA A 61 -21.35 6.64 -38.72
N ALA A 62 -20.48 7.36 -39.44
CA ALA A 62 -19.08 7.54 -39.07
C ALA A 62 -18.93 8.36 -37.78
N ALA A 63 -19.70 9.42 -37.60
CA ALA A 63 -19.70 10.22 -36.37
C ALA A 63 -20.11 9.38 -35.16
N ARG A 64 -21.18 8.58 -35.27
CA ARG A 64 -21.64 7.67 -34.21
C ARG A 64 -20.69 6.50 -33.96
N ALA A 65 -19.91 6.08 -34.96
CA ALA A 65 -18.83 5.12 -34.76
C ALA A 65 -17.68 5.75 -33.96
N ALA A 66 -17.23 6.94 -34.37
CA ALA A 66 -16.16 7.67 -33.70
C ALA A 66 -16.52 8.03 -32.24
N GLU A 67 -17.76 8.44 -31.97
CA GLU A 67 -18.23 8.73 -30.61
C GLU A 67 -18.19 7.48 -29.72
N ARG A 68 -18.63 6.32 -30.23
CA ARG A 68 -18.57 5.05 -29.49
C ARG A 68 -17.14 4.60 -29.24
N GLU A 69 -16.24 4.77 -30.21
CA GLU A 69 -14.82 4.46 -30.04
C GLU A 69 -14.17 5.39 -29.00
N ALA A 70 -14.47 6.68 -29.02
CA ALA A 70 -13.97 7.64 -28.03
C ALA A 70 -14.50 7.34 -26.62
N GLU A 71 -15.78 7.03 -26.47
CA GLU A 71 -16.36 6.65 -25.18
C GLU A 71 -15.77 5.34 -24.66
N ALA A 72 -15.58 4.35 -25.53
CA ALA A 72 -14.93 3.08 -25.17
C ALA A 72 -13.47 3.31 -24.74
N ALA A 73 -12.73 4.15 -25.46
CA ALA A 73 -11.35 4.49 -25.13
C ALA A 73 -11.25 5.23 -23.79
N GLN A 74 -12.16 6.16 -23.50
CA GLN A 74 -12.21 6.84 -22.20
C GLN A 74 -12.53 5.87 -21.06
N LYS A 75 -13.53 4.99 -21.24
CA LYS A 75 -13.86 3.98 -20.24
C LYS A 75 -12.70 3.03 -19.94
N GLU A 76 -11.96 2.63 -20.97
CA GLU A 76 -10.78 1.76 -20.76
C GLU A 76 -9.64 2.52 -20.09
N ALA A 77 -9.37 3.76 -20.50
CA ALA A 77 -8.38 4.61 -19.85
C ALA A 77 -8.72 4.84 -18.36
N ASP A 78 -9.98 5.14 -18.03
CA ASP A 78 -10.44 5.33 -16.66
C ASP A 78 -10.34 4.03 -15.85
N ARG A 79 -10.66 2.88 -16.45
CA ARG A 79 -10.48 1.57 -15.81
C ARG A 79 -9.02 1.29 -15.50
N ILE A 80 -8.13 1.51 -16.47
CA ILE A 80 -6.69 1.29 -16.29
C ILE A 80 -6.15 2.25 -15.23
N ALA A 81 -6.51 3.53 -15.29
CA ALA A 81 -6.08 4.53 -14.31
C ALA A 81 -6.52 4.18 -12.88
N LYS A 82 -7.77 3.72 -12.71
CA LYS A 82 -8.26 3.24 -11.40
C LYS A 82 -7.51 2.01 -10.92
N TRP A 83 -7.32 1.03 -11.81
CA TRP A 83 -6.60 -0.20 -11.46
C TRP A 83 -5.14 0.07 -11.07
N GLU A 84 -4.46 0.96 -11.78
CA GLU A 84 -3.10 1.37 -11.45
C GLU A 84 -3.05 2.15 -10.13
N ALA A 85 -4.02 3.04 -9.87
CA ALA A 85 -4.09 3.79 -8.62
C ALA A 85 -4.32 2.85 -7.42
N GLU A 86 -5.33 1.97 -7.51
CA GLU A 86 -5.59 0.96 -6.47
C GLU A 86 -4.40 0.02 -6.29
N GLY A 87 -3.75 -0.39 -7.38
CA GLY A 87 -2.54 -1.22 -7.34
C GLY A 87 -1.38 -0.54 -6.62
N ARG A 88 -1.16 0.76 -6.85
CA ARG A 88 -0.15 1.55 -6.13
C ARG A 88 -0.49 1.71 -4.66
N ASP A 89 -1.74 2.03 -4.33
CA ASP A 89 -2.18 2.17 -2.94
C ASP A 89 -1.99 0.86 -2.15
N ILE A 90 -2.29 -0.29 -2.77
CA ILE A 90 -2.05 -1.62 -2.17
C ILE A 90 -0.56 -1.88 -1.98
N GLN A 91 0.27 -1.54 -2.97
CA GLN A 91 1.71 -1.71 -2.88
C GLN A 91 2.31 -0.84 -1.77
N ASP A 92 1.97 0.45 -1.74
CA ASP A 92 2.45 1.40 -0.73
C ASP A 92 2.03 0.98 0.68
N ALA A 93 0.78 0.51 0.85
CA ALA A 93 0.31 -0.02 2.13
C ALA A 93 1.08 -1.28 2.53
N THR A 94 1.33 -2.20 1.58
CA THR A 94 2.08 -3.43 1.84
C THR A 94 3.52 -3.13 2.25
N ASP A 95 4.18 -2.20 1.56
CA ASP A 95 5.54 -1.79 1.87
C ASP A 95 5.63 -1.10 3.23
N ALA A 96 4.63 -0.26 3.57
CA ALA A 96 4.53 0.37 4.89
C ALA A 96 4.37 -0.68 6.01
N PHE A 97 3.46 -1.65 5.86
CA PHE A 97 3.27 -2.71 6.85
C PHE A 97 4.48 -3.62 6.99
N ASN A 98 5.17 -3.94 5.89
CA ASN A 98 6.42 -4.71 5.95
C ASN A 98 7.50 -3.94 6.71
N ALA A 99 7.66 -2.64 6.44
CA ALA A 99 8.62 -1.80 7.14
C ALA A 99 8.29 -1.68 8.64
N GLU A 100 7.00 -1.61 9.01
CA GLU A 100 6.56 -1.62 10.40
C GLU A 100 6.83 -2.96 11.08
N ALA A 101 6.53 -4.08 10.41
CA ALA A 101 6.82 -5.42 10.91
C ALA A 101 8.31 -5.62 11.18
N ASP A 102 9.18 -5.17 10.27
CA ASP A 102 10.64 -5.21 10.44
C ASP A 102 11.11 -4.37 11.64
N ARG A 103 10.52 -3.18 11.85
CA ARG A 103 10.83 -2.34 13.03
C ARG A 103 10.42 -3.04 14.32
N ILE A 104 9.19 -3.55 14.37
CA ILE A 104 8.67 -4.25 15.55
C ILE A 104 9.51 -5.50 15.84
N SER A 105 9.90 -6.25 14.82
CA SER A 105 10.77 -7.43 14.97
C SER A 105 12.12 -7.06 15.60
N LYS A 106 12.76 -5.98 15.13
CA LYS A 106 14.01 -5.47 15.73
C LYS A 106 13.82 -5.03 17.18
N ASP A 107 12.71 -4.35 17.48
CA ASP A 107 12.39 -3.90 18.84
C ASP A 107 12.16 -5.09 19.78
N ILE A 108 11.48 -6.14 19.30
CA ILE A 108 11.31 -7.40 20.05
C ILE A 108 12.67 -8.00 20.38
N SER A 109 13.54 -8.20 19.36
CA SER A 109 14.87 -8.76 19.58
C SER A 109 15.71 -7.91 20.54
N ALA A 110 15.64 -6.58 20.43
CA ALA A 110 16.33 -5.68 21.36
C ALA A 110 15.83 -5.83 22.80
N LYS A 111 14.51 -5.94 22.99
CA LYS A 111 13.90 -6.16 24.32
C LYS A 111 14.22 -7.53 24.89
N GLU A 112 14.30 -8.57 24.07
CA GLU A 112 14.72 -9.91 24.50
C GLU A 112 16.17 -9.91 25.00
N ILE A 113 17.08 -9.24 24.29
CA ILE A 113 18.47 -9.06 24.71
C ILE A 113 18.53 -8.29 26.05
N GLN A 114 17.72 -7.23 26.20
CA GLN A 114 17.64 -6.48 27.45
C GLN A 114 17.14 -7.34 28.61
N LEU A 115 16.11 -8.16 28.38
CA LEU A 115 15.58 -9.08 29.39
C LEU A 115 16.61 -10.11 29.83
N ASP A 116 17.33 -10.72 28.89
CA ASP A 116 18.40 -11.68 29.21
C ASP A 116 19.53 -11.01 30.01
N THR A 117 19.93 -9.81 29.60
CA THR A 117 20.94 -9.02 30.30
C THR A 117 20.52 -8.70 31.74
N LEU A 118 19.27 -8.26 31.94
CA LEU A 118 18.72 -7.95 33.25
C LEU A 118 18.63 -9.20 34.14
N ARG A 119 18.28 -10.37 33.56
CA ARG A 119 18.28 -11.65 34.29
C ARG A 119 19.67 -12.01 34.78
N LYS A 120 20.68 -11.93 33.91
CA LYS A 120 22.09 -12.16 34.27
C LYS A 120 22.57 -11.19 35.34
N GLN A 121 22.25 -9.91 35.21
CA GLN A 121 22.60 -8.89 36.21
C GLN A 121 21.93 -9.17 37.56
N LYS A 122 20.65 -9.57 37.57
CA LYS A 122 19.94 -9.95 38.79
C LYS A 122 20.61 -11.15 39.48
N GLU A 123 20.97 -12.19 38.74
CA GLU A 123 21.64 -13.38 39.27
C GLU A 123 23.02 -13.03 39.85
N GLN A 124 23.78 -12.20 39.14
CA GLN A 124 25.08 -11.72 39.60
C GLN A 124 24.95 -10.91 40.90
N LEU A 125 24.04 -9.92 40.92
CA LEU A 125 23.78 -9.11 42.11
C LEU A 125 23.32 -9.96 43.29
N ASN A 126 22.48 -10.98 43.06
CA ASN A 126 22.04 -11.87 44.14
C ASN A 126 23.22 -12.66 44.72
N THR A 127 24.10 -13.19 43.86
CA THR A 127 25.35 -13.83 44.28
C THR A 127 26.24 -12.88 45.08
N ASP A 128 26.41 -11.65 44.61
CA ASP A 128 27.26 -10.64 45.27
C ASP A 128 26.71 -10.22 46.63
N VAL A 129 25.39 -10.04 46.75
CA VAL A 129 24.71 -9.75 48.02
C VAL A 129 24.89 -10.90 49.00
N LEU A 130 24.72 -12.16 48.57
CA LEU A 130 24.94 -13.33 49.41
C LEU A 130 26.40 -13.44 49.87
N ASN A 131 27.36 -13.18 48.97
CA ASN A 131 28.78 -13.17 49.30
C ASN A 131 29.14 -12.05 50.28
N ALA A 132 28.58 -10.85 50.10
CA ALA A 132 28.76 -9.73 51.01
C ALA A 132 28.20 -10.05 52.41
N ALA A 133 26.98 -10.61 52.48
CA ALA A 133 26.37 -11.07 53.73
C ALA A 133 27.25 -12.12 54.43
N LYS A 134 27.75 -13.11 53.69
CA LYS A 134 28.68 -14.13 54.21
C LYS A 134 29.94 -13.50 54.81
N ARG A 135 30.54 -12.51 54.14
CA ARG A 135 31.74 -11.81 54.66
C ARG A 135 31.46 -11.07 55.96
N VAL A 136 30.30 -10.42 56.07
CA VAL A 136 29.87 -9.74 57.31
C VAL A 136 29.72 -10.74 58.45
N GLU A 137 29.06 -11.87 58.22
CA GLU A 137 28.89 -12.92 59.23
C GLU A 137 30.24 -13.51 59.68
N LEU A 138 31.14 -13.79 58.74
CA LEU A 138 32.49 -14.25 59.07
C LEU A 138 33.26 -13.23 59.91
N ALA A 139 33.14 -11.94 59.59
CA ALA A 139 33.77 -10.87 60.38
C ALA A 139 33.17 -10.78 61.80
N GLN A 140 31.84 -10.95 61.94
CA GLN A 140 31.20 -10.99 63.26
C GLN A 140 31.65 -12.20 64.08
N ILE A 141 31.77 -13.38 63.47
CA ILE A 141 32.30 -14.58 64.13
C ILE A 141 33.75 -14.35 64.58
N ALA A 142 34.60 -13.80 63.70
CA ALA A 142 35.99 -13.49 64.03
C ALA A 142 36.09 -12.51 65.21
N LYS A 143 35.24 -11.48 65.23
CA LYS A 143 35.13 -10.54 66.35
C LYS A 143 34.75 -11.25 67.65
N ARG A 144 33.69 -12.07 67.65
CA ARG A 144 33.26 -12.83 68.84
C ARG A 144 34.35 -13.78 69.35
N ASN A 145 35.06 -14.45 68.45
CA ASN A 145 36.19 -15.31 68.81
C ASN A 145 37.34 -14.52 69.46
N ALA A 146 37.69 -13.36 68.90
CA ALA A 146 38.70 -12.48 69.47
C ALA A 146 38.30 -11.96 70.87
N GLU A 147 37.02 -11.59 71.06
CA GLU A 147 36.49 -11.19 72.37
C GLU A 147 36.60 -12.32 73.40
N LEU A 148 36.25 -13.56 73.03
CA LEU A 148 36.39 -14.73 73.91
C LEU A 148 37.86 -15.02 74.26
N GLU A 149 38.78 -14.86 73.31
CA GLU A 149 40.21 -15.01 73.60
C GLU A 149 40.75 -13.93 74.53
N ILE A 150 40.32 -12.68 74.35
CA ILE A 150 40.66 -11.57 75.25
C ILE A 150 40.14 -11.87 76.66
N GLN A 151 38.89 -12.30 76.79
CA GLN A 151 38.30 -12.69 78.08
C GLN A 151 39.12 -13.83 78.74
N ARG A 152 39.43 -14.91 78.00
CA ARG A 152 40.25 -16.01 78.53
C ARG A 152 41.65 -15.56 78.95
N LYS A 153 42.31 -14.71 78.15
CA LYS A 153 43.65 -14.17 78.49
C LYS A 153 43.58 -13.26 79.71
N ALA A 154 42.56 -12.42 79.82
CA ALA A 154 42.34 -11.57 80.99
C ALA A 154 42.09 -12.42 82.25
N GLU A 155 41.26 -13.47 82.17
CA GLU A 155 41.05 -14.42 83.27
C GLU A 155 42.35 -15.13 83.67
N LEU A 156 43.16 -15.58 82.71
CA LEU A 156 44.46 -16.21 82.99
C LEU A 156 45.44 -15.22 83.63
N MET A 157 45.46 -13.96 83.18
CA MET A 157 46.27 -12.91 83.80
C MET A 157 45.79 -12.63 85.23
N LEU A 158 44.48 -12.51 85.46
CA LEU A 158 43.89 -12.35 86.80
C LEU A 158 44.28 -13.52 87.70
N ARG A 159 44.08 -14.76 87.27
CA ARG A 159 44.49 -15.97 88.02
C ARG A 159 46.01 -16.00 88.28
N ARG A 160 46.82 -15.56 87.32
CA ARG A 160 48.29 -15.48 87.48
C ARG A 160 48.69 -14.42 88.49
N VAL A 161 48.01 -13.27 88.50
CA VAL A 161 48.22 -12.23 89.51
C VAL A 161 47.78 -12.74 90.88
N GLU A 162 46.61 -13.37 91.00
CA GLU A 162 46.11 -13.98 92.25
C GLU A 162 47.03 -15.08 92.79
N SER A 163 47.65 -15.88 91.91
CA SER A 163 48.59 -16.95 92.28
C SER A 163 50.05 -16.49 92.41
N SER A 164 50.37 -15.26 92.02
CA SER A 164 51.69 -14.69 92.23
C SER A 164 51.79 -14.14 93.65
N ALA A 165 52.81 -14.58 94.39
CA ALA A 165 53.08 -14.20 95.79
C ALA A 165 53.27 -12.69 96.04
N VAL A 166 53.24 -11.85 94.99
CA VAL A 166 53.31 -10.39 95.09
C VAL A 166 51.93 -9.76 95.36
N ALA A 167 50.82 -10.42 95.00
CA ALA A 167 49.46 -9.93 95.25
C ALA A 167 48.85 -10.45 96.57
N GLN A 168 49.42 -11.51 97.15
CA GLN A 168 49.18 -11.82 98.55
C GLN A 168 49.94 -10.78 99.38
N MET A 169 49.22 -9.77 99.91
CA MET A 169 49.75 -8.99 101.03
C MET A 169 50.34 -9.99 102.02
N PRO A 170 51.62 -9.87 102.43
CA PRO A 170 52.12 -10.70 103.50
C PRO A 170 51.19 -10.45 104.67
N ALA A 171 50.54 -11.51 105.17
CA ALA A 171 49.78 -11.43 106.40
C ALA A 171 50.71 -10.76 107.41
N ALA A 172 50.38 -9.53 107.82
CA ALA A 172 51.16 -8.80 108.79
C ALA A 172 51.32 -9.75 109.98
N GLN A 173 52.56 -10.18 110.21
CA GLN A 173 52.93 -10.94 111.38
C GLN A 173 52.50 -10.11 112.59
N GLN A 174 51.35 -10.44 113.19
CA GLN A 174 51.02 -9.97 114.52
C GLN A 174 51.90 -10.76 115.50
N ALA A 175 53.18 -10.38 115.53
CA ALA A 175 54.10 -10.74 116.58
C ALA A 175 53.81 -9.85 117.80
N GLY A 176 53.19 -10.47 118.81
CA GLY A 176 53.45 -10.24 120.23
C GLY A 176 53.14 -8.87 120.85
N SER A 177 52.25 -8.86 121.82
CA SER A 177 52.64 -8.60 123.23
C SER A 177 51.40 -8.68 124.13
N GLY A 178 51.53 -9.48 125.19
CA GLY A 178 50.42 -9.79 126.09
C GLY A 178 50.11 -8.71 127.11
N THR A 179 48.94 -8.82 127.72
CA THR A 179 48.64 -8.37 129.08
C THR A 179 47.38 -9.13 129.53
N ARG A 180 47.48 -10.27 130.21
CA ARG A 180 47.54 -10.42 131.68
C ARG A 180 46.52 -9.56 132.43
N ARG A 181 45.34 -10.12 132.79
CA ARG A 181 44.89 -10.33 134.18
C ARG A 181 43.38 -10.60 134.29
N ARG A 182 43.11 -11.69 135.02
CA ARG A 182 41.94 -12.03 135.86
C ARG A 182 40.63 -12.34 135.17
#